data_AF-A0A5N9E5M6-F1
#
_entry.id   AF-A0A5N9E5M6-F1
#
_cell.length_a   1.000
_cell.length_b   1.000
_cell.length_c   1.000
_cell.angle_alpha   90.00
_cell.angle_beta   90.00
_cell.angle_gamma   90.00
#
_symmetry.space_group_name_H-M   'P 1'
#
loop_
_entity.id
_entity.type
_entity.pdbx_description
1 polymer ?
#
loop_
_entity_poly.entity_id
_entity_poly.type
_entity_poly.pdbx_seq_one_letter_code
_entity_poly.pdbx_strand_id
1 'polypeptide(L)'
;MVNGNGIEESFNDRLRQAESAEREVQRLEPLAAEAPQLRLQKAKAQKEEERKRAKDESIYKAKNAAQTASDKQKRVPDLLGQAAHTVIELYTLLKEIDSSRRQAMEALAVADRVDYDIELEEDEEHERSLDRDTRGLAYALAARHGDTKVKQMLEELDPEFTMLRGCNLDEPLYRDVADFVVRHAVPQEAPPQALMTKTPEPV
;
A
#
# COMPACT_ATOMS: atom_id res chain seq x y z
N MET A 1 -113.91 9.76 12.39
CA MET A 1 -113.23 11.06 12.25
C MET A 1 -111.82 10.89 12.82
N VAL A 2 -110.83 10.67 11.95
CA VAL A 2 -109.41 10.66 12.33
C VAL A 2 -108.80 11.86 11.62
N ASN A 3 -108.22 12.75 12.42
CA ASN A 3 -107.77 14.09 12.06
C ASN A 3 -106.65 14.04 10.99
N GLY A 4 -106.90 14.65 9.82
CA GLY A 4 -105.91 14.81 8.74
C GLY A 4 -104.76 15.78 9.05
N ASN A 5 -104.82 16.53 10.15
CA ASN A 5 -103.87 17.62 10.43
C ASN A 5 -102.54 17.17 11.06
N GLY A 6 -102.47 15.99 11.69
CA GLY A 6 -101.24 15.52 12.36
C GLY A 6 -100.21 14.88 11.41
N ILE A 7 -100.65 14.46 10.23
CA ILE A 7 -99.77 13.88 9.21
C ILE A 7 -99.07 15.01 8.44
N GLU A 8 -99.77 16.09 8.09
CA GLU A 8 -99.19 17.28 7.43
C GLU A 8 -98.16 18.01 8.31
N GLU A 9 -98.37 18.08 9.63
CA GLU A 9 -97.44 18.71 10.57
C GLU A 9 -96.12 17.92 10.68
N SER A 10 -96.19 16.59 10.70
CA SER A 10 -95.02 15.70 10.69
C SER A 10 -94.22 15.76 9.38
N PHE A 11 -94.90 15.93 8.24
CA PHE A 11 -94.24 16.14 6.95
C PHE A 11 -93.59 17.52 6.85
N ASN A 12 -94.23 18.56 7.38
CA ASN A 12 -93.66 19.92 7.42
C ASN A 12 -92.43 20.01 8.34
N ASP A 13 -92.42 19.32 9.48
CA ASP A 13 -91.25 19.28 10.37
C ASP A 13 -90.08 18.49 9.73
N ARG A 14 -90.37 17.40 9.02
CA ARG A 14 -89.36 16.68 8.23
C ARG A 14 -88.81 17.53 7.09
N LEU A 15 -89.66 18.33 6.44
CA LEU A 15 -89.25 19.25 5.37
C LEU A 15 -88.31 20.33 5.92
N ARG A 16 -88.64 20.94 7.06
CA ARG A 16 -87.75 21.91 7.75
C ARG A 16 -86.42 21.28 8.18
N GLN A 17 -86.45 20.04 8.69
CA GLN A 17 -85.22 19.32 9.03
C GLN A 17 -84.36 19.07 7.78
N ALA A 18 -84.97 18.65 6.67
CA ALA A 18 -84.27 18.44 5.40
C ALA A 18 -83.67 19.73 4.85
N GLU A 19 -84.42 20.84 4.86
CA GLU A 19 -83.92 22.17 4.45
C GLU A 19 -82.79 22.68 5.36
N SER A 20 -82.89 22.42 6.67
CA SER A 20 -81.84 22.80 7.63
C SER A 20 -80.56 21.98 7.42
N ALA A 21 -80.71 20.68 7.13
CA ALA A 21 -79.61 19.79 6.81
C ALA A 21 -78.99 20.15 5.46
N GLU A 22 -79.77 20.52 4.45
CA GLU A 22 -79.26 20.98 3.16
C GLU A 22 -78.45 22.28 3.28
N ARG A 23 -78.93 23.23 4.11
CA ARG A 23 -78.18 24.45 4.42
C ARG A 23 -76.88 24.16 5.17
N GLU A 24 -76.87 23.16 6.06
CA GLU A 24 -75.64 22.72 6.73
C GLU A 24 -74.69 22.00 5.76
N VAL A 25 -75.20 21.14 4.88
CA VAL A 25 -74.40 20.46 3.86
C VAL A 25 -73.78 21.48 2.91
N GLN A 26 -74.55 22.47 2.41
CA GLN A 26 -74.02 23.55 1.58
C GLN A 26 -72.96 24.40 2.29
N ARG A 27 -73.07 24.58 3.63
CA ARG A 27 -72.02 25.23 4.42
C ARG A 27 -70.76 24.39 4.57
N LEU A 28 -70.91 23.07 4.73
CA LEU A 28 -69.81 22.15 5.01
C LEU A 28 -69.10 21.66 3.74
N GLU A 29 -69.77 21.68 2.60
CA GLU A 29 -69.24 21.29 1.29
C GLU A 29 -67.92 21.99 0.91
N PRO A 30 -67.78 23.33 1.01
CA PRO A 30 -66.50 23.99 0.75
C PRO A 30 -65.41 23.57 1.75
N LEU A 31 -65.76 23.39 3.03
CA LEU A 31 -64.82 22.98 4.08
C LEU A 31 -64.34 21.53 3.88
N ALA A 32 -65.23 20.65 3.44
CA ALA A 32 -64.95 19.25 3.13
C ALA A 32 -64.08 19.11 1.87
N ALA A 33 -64.22 20.02 0.90
CA ALA A 33 -63.37 20.07 -0.29
C ALA A 33 -61.95 20.60 0.01
N GLU A 34 -61.80 21.52 0.97
CA GLU A 34 -60.53 22.15 1.31
C GLU A 34 -59.68 21.32 2.31
N ALA A 35 -60.32 20.62 3.25
CA ALA A 35 -59.63 19.83 4.28
C ALA A 35 -58.65 18.76 3.75
N PRO A 36 -58.93 18.00 2.66
CA PRO A 36 -57.99 17.05 2.08
C PRO A 36 -56.75 17.74 1.48
N GLN A 37 -56.95 18.91 0.84
CA GLN A 37 -55.84 19.68 0.26
C GLN A 37 -54.92 20.23 1.34
N LEU A 38 -55.48 20.74 2.44
CA LEU A 38 -54.72 21.19 3.62
C LEU A 38 -53.93 20.04 4.27
N ARG A 39 -54.53 18.84 4.38
CA ARG A 39 -53.81 17.64 4.87
C ARG A 39 -52.65 17.26 3.95
N LEU A 40 -52.85 17.29 2.63
CA LEU A 40 -51.80 17.00 1.66
C LEU A 40 -50.67 18.03 1.74
N GLN A 41 -50.99 19.32 1.83
CA GLN A 41 -49.97 20.37 1.99
C GLN A 41 -49.18 20.21 3.29
N LYS A 42 -49.87 19.94 4.41
CA LYS A 42 -49.21 19.66 5.70
C LYS A 42 -48.30 18.44 5.64
N ALA A 43 -48.74 17.34 5.01
CA ALA A 43 -47.93 16.13 4.86
C ALA A 43 -46.70 16.37 3.98
N LYS A 44 -46.82 17.16 2.90
CA LYS A 44 -45.68 17.57 2.06
C LYS A 44 -44.68 18.41 2.86
N ALA A 45 -45.15 19.40 3.61
CA ALA A 45 -44.30 20.24 4.45
C ALA A 45 -43.56 19.43 5.52
N GLN A 46 -44.25 18.50 6.19
CA GLN A 46 -43.63 17.60 7.18
C GLN A 46 -42.53 16.73 6.55
N LYS A 47 -42.81 16.11 5.39
CA LYS A 47 -41.84 15.27 4.69
C LYS A 47 -40.61 16.07 4.23
N GLU A 48 -40.80 17.31 3.80
CA GLU A 48 -39.71 18.20 3.41
C GLU A 48 -38.86 18.60 4.61
N GLU A 49 -39.49 18.89 5.75
CA GLU A 49 -38.79 19.20 6.99
C GLU A 49 -37.98 18.00 7.52
N GLU A 50 -38.56 16.80 7.51
CA GLU A 50 -37.86 15.56 7.86
C GLU A 50 -36.67 15.29 6.94
N ARG A 51 -36.86 15.46 5.62
CA ARG A 51 -35.79 15.32 4.63
C ARG A 51 -34.66 16.32 4.91
N LYS A 52 -35.00 17.57 5.24
CA LYS A 52 -34.01 18.60 5.55
C LYS A 52 -33.24 18.23 6.82
N ARG A 53 -33.92 17.84 7.89
CA ARG A 53 -33.29 17.40 9.14
C ARG A 53 -32.34 16.22 8.94
N ALA A 54 -32.78 15.18 8.22
CA ALA A 54 -31.94 14.01 7.92
C ALA A 54 -30.72 14.36 7.05
N LYS A 55 -30.91 15.28 6.09
CA LYS A 55 -29.81 15.78 5.26
C LYS A 55 -28.80 16.58 6.10
N ASP A 56 -29.27 17.48 6.95
CA ASP A 56 -28.41 18.31 7.79
C ASP A 56 -27.63 17.45 8.79
N GLU A 57 -28.26 16.42 9.37
CA GLU A 57 -27.58 15.46 10.26
C GLU A 57 -26.49 14.67 9.53
N SER A 58 -26.78 14.18 8.31
CA SER A 58 -25.79 13.43 7.52
C SER A 58 -24.62 14.31 7.06
N ILE A 59 -24.87 15.56 6.67
CA ILE A 59 -23.83 16.55 6.36
C ILE A 59 -22.99 16.85 7.60
N TYR A 60 -23.61 17.00 8.77
CA TYR A 60 -22.89 17.24 10.01
C TYR A 60 -21.95 16.07 10.35
N LYS A 61 -22.43 14.82 10.25
CA LYS A 61 -21.60 13.62 10.44
C LYS A 61 -20.45 13.55 9.43
N ALA A 62 -20.71 13.84 8.16
CA ALA A 62 -19.70 13.87 7.12
C ALA A 62 -18.63 14.94 7.38
N LYS A 63 -19.05 16.14 7.83
CA LYS A 63 -18.12 17.22 8.19
C LYS A 63 -17.22 16.83 9.35
N ASN A 64 -17.77 16.22 10.39
CA ASN A 64 -16.98 15.76 11.54
C ASN A 64 -16.00 14.65 11.15
N ALA A 65 -16.42 13.70 10.32
CA ALA A 65 -15.54 12.64 9.80
C ALA A 65 -14.41 13.21 8.93
N ALA A 66 -14.73 14.17 8.04
CA ALA A 66 -13.75 14.84 7.20
C ALA A 66 -12.74 15.64 8.04
N GLN A 67 -13.20 16.35 9.07
CA GLN A 67 -12.34 17.08 9.99
C GLN A 67 -11.40 16.12 10.75
N THR A 68 -11.94 15.01 11.25
CA THR A 68 -11.14 13.98 11.94
C THR A 68 -10.08 13.39 11.03
N ALA A 69 -10.41 13.13 9.75
CA ALA A 69 -9.46 12.65 8.77
C ALA A 69 -8.38 13.70 8.48
N SER A 70 -8.77 14.97 8.31
CA SER A 70 -7.84 16.08 8.12
C SER A 70 -6.86 16.23 9.29
N ASP A 71 -7.35 16.10 10.53
CA ASP A 71 -6.50 16.19 11.71
C ASP A 71 -5.53 15.00 11.82
N LYS A 72 -5.93 13.80 11.39
CA LYS A 72 -5.02 12.65 11.28
C LYS A 72 -4.00 12.82 10.15
N GLN A 73 -4.41 13.38 9.01
CA GLN A 73 -3.53 13.65 7.88
C GLN A 73 -2.38 14.59 8.24
N LYS A 74 -2.59 15.53 9.17
CA LYS A 74 -1.51 16.40 9.68
C LYS A 74 -0.36 15.62 10.32
N ARG A 75 -0.58 14.41 10.83
CA ARG A 75 0.46 13.56 11.44
C ARG A 75 1.23 12.72 10.42
N VAL A 76 0.72 12.59 9.19
CA VAL A 76 1.32 11.73 8.16
C VAL A 76 2.72 12.20 7.76
N PRO A 77 2.98 13.50 7.51
CA PRO A 77 4.33 13.97 7.16
C PRO A 77 5.37 13.65 8.23
N ASP A 78 5.04 13.81 9.51
CA ASP A 78 5.97 13.57 10.61
C ASP A 78 6.33 12.08 10.71
N LEU A 79 5.33 11.19 10.66
CA LEU A 79 5.54 9.75 10.69
C LEU A 79 6.31 9.25 9.45
N LEU A 80 5.98 9.80 8.28
CA LEU A 80 6.71 9.50 7.05
C LEU A 80 8.16 9.99 7.13
N GLY A 81 8.40 11.17 7.70
CA GLY A 81 9.74 11.69 7.91
C GLY A 81 10.57 10.81 8.84
N GLN A 82 9.98 10.34 9.94
CA GLN A 82 10.64 9.40 10.86
C GLN A 82 10.96 8.07 10.18
N ALA A 83 10.00 7.49 9.47
CA ALA A 83 10.20 6.24 8.73
C ALA A 83 11.25 6.39 7.62
N ALA A 84 11.24 7.51 6.89
CA ALA A 84 12.24 7.78 5.88
C ALA A 84 13.64 7.92 6.49
N HIS A 85 13.77 8.59 7.64
CA HIS A 85 15.05 8.75 8.31
C HIS A 85 15.64 7.41 8.73
N THR A 86 14.86 6.54 9.36
CA THR A 86 15.33 5.21 9.77
C THR A 86 15.67 4.32 8.57
N VAL A 87 14.93 4.42 7.48
CA VAL A 87 15.24 3.73 6.22
C VAL A 87 16.56 4.23 5.61
N ILE A 88 16.84 5.53 5.68
CA ILE A 88 18.12 6.13 5.23
C ILE A 88 19.29 5.68 6.11
N GLU A 89 19.09 5.59 7.43
CA GLU A 89 20.09 5.05 8.35
C GLU A 89 20.40 3.58 8.01
N LEU A 90 19.36 2.75 7.83
CA LEU A 90 19.53 1.36 7.41
C LEU A 90 20.25 1.24 6.07
N TYR A 91 19.91 2.10 5.10
CA TYR A 91 20.60 2.18 3.81
C TYR A 91 22.09 2.45 3.97
N THR A 92 22.44 3.42 4.81
CA THR A 92 23.83 3.84 5.03
C THR A 92 24.63 2.70 5.69
N LEU A 93 24.06 2.06 6.71
CA LEU A 93 24.67 0.91 7.38
C LEU A 93 24.88 -0.26 6.41
N LEU A 94 23.89 -0.62 5.61
CA LEU A 94 24.03 -1.71 4.64
C LEU A 94 25.08 -1.42 3.56
N LYS A 95 25.21 -0.15 3.16
CA LYS A 95 26.26 0.28 2.24
C LYS A 95 27.65 0.20 2.86
N GLU A 96 27.79 0.56 4.13
CA GLU A 96 29.04 0.41 4.88
C GLU A 96 29.43 -1.07 5.03
N ILE A 97 28.46 -1.94 5.36
CA ILE A 97 28.66 -3.39 5.43
C ILE A 97 29.13 -3.95 4.07
N ASP A 98 28.49 -3.56 2.96
CA ASP A 98 28.95 -4.00 1.63
C ASP A 98 30.33 -3.46 1.27
N SER A 99 30.66 -2.23 1.66
CA SER A 99 32.01 -1.69 1.47
C SER A 99 33.05 -2.49 2.25
N SER A 100 32.79 -2.81 3.51
CA SER A 100 33.67 -3.65 4.33
C SER A 100 33.80 -5.06 3.75
N ARG A 101 32.71 -5.65 3.26
CA ARG A 101 32.74 -6.94 2.57
C ARG A 101 33.62 -6.91 1.33
N ARG A 102 33.55 -5.86 0.50
CA ARG A 102 34.42 -5.69 -0.67
C ARG A 102 35.87 -5.54 -0.28
N GLN A 103 36.18 -4.74 0.74
CA GLN A 103 37.54 -4.60 1.24
C GLN A 103 38.11 -5.94 1.74
N ALA A 104 37.28 -6.76 2.41
CA ALA A 104 37.68 -8.10 2.81
C ALA A 104 37.97 -8.99 1.58
N MET A 105 37.11 -8.99 0.56
CA MET A 105 37.35 -9.73 -0.68
C MET A 105 38.62 -9.26 -1.41
N GLU A 106 38.87 -7.95 -1.46
CA GLU A 106 40.08 -7.37 -2.06
C GLU A 106 41.35 -7.82 -1.30
N ALA A 107 41.32 -7.81 0.03
CA ALA A 107 42.44 -8.29 0.85
C ALA A 107 42.67 -9.80 0.66
N LEU A 108 41.59 -10.60 0.59
CA LEU A 108 41.66 -12.02 0.31
C LEU A 108 42.17 -12.31 -1.10
N ALA A 109 41.83 -11.49 -2.09
CA ALA A 109 42.36 -11.61 -3.45
C ALA A 109 43.88 -11.38 -3.51
N VAL A 110 44.42 -10.51 -2.66
CA VAL A 110 45.88 -10.35 -2.52
C VAL A 110 46.50 -11.61 -1.94
N ALA A 111 45.89 -12.20 -0.91
CA ALA A 111 46.36 -13.46 -0.33
C ALA A 111 46.33 -14.61 -1.35
N ASP A 112 45.21 -14.79 -2.04
CA ASP A 112 45.05 -15.81 -3.09
C ASP A 112 46.06 -15.66 -4.22
N ARG A 113 46.39 -14.42 -4.60
CA ARG A 113 47.42 -14.15 -5.61
C ARG A 113 48.82 -14.54 -5.12
N VAL A 114 49.15 -14.27 -3.86
CA VAL A 114 50.44 -14.69 -3.29
C VAL A 114 50.52 -16.21 -3.27
N ASP A 115 49.46 -16.89 -2.86
CA ASP A 115 49.39 -18.36 -2.89
C ASP A 115 49.53 -18.90 -4.32
N TYR A 116 48.86 -18.28 -5.30
CA TYR A 116 49.00 -18.64 -6.72
C TYR A 116 50.43 -18.48 -7.23
N ASP A 117 51.08 -17.34 -6.92
CA ASP A 117 52.44 -17.07 -7.39
C ASP A 117 53.44 -18.08 -6.78
N ILE A 118 53.27 -18.45 -5.50
CA ILE A 118 54.07 -19.48 -4.83
C ILE A 118 53.81 -20.86 -5.43
N GLU A 119 52.55 -21.30 -5.55
CA GLU A 119 52.21 -22.61 -6.13
C GLU A 119 52.75 -22.73 -7.57
N LEU A 120 52.69 -21.65 -8.36
CA LEU A 120 53.22 -21.62 -9.71
C LEU A 120 54.75 -21.77 -9.74
N GLU A 121 55.47 -21.02 -8.89
CA GLU A 121 56.93 -21.13 -8.80
C GLU A 121 57.37 -22.54 -8.38
N GLU A 122 56.72 -23.12 -7.36
CA GLU A 122 57.01 -24.47 -6.86
C GLU A 122 56.74 -25.55 -7.92
N ASP A 123 55.59 -25.49 -8.62
CA ASP A 123 55.23 -26.44 -9.66
C ASP A 123 56.15 -26.33 -10.89
N GLU A 124 56.54 -25.10 -11.28
CA GLU A 124 57.51 -24.92 -12.36
C GLU A 124 58.90 -25.45 -12.00
N GLU A 125 59.36 -25.24 -10.76
CA GLU A 125 60.61 -25.83 -10.26
C GLU A 125 60.54 -27.36 -10.26
N HIS A 126 59.40 -27.92 -9.83
CA HIS A 126 59.17 -29.36 -9.82
C HIS A 126 59.23 -29.96 -11.24
N GLU A 127 58.49 -29.40 -12.20
CA GLU A 127 58.47 -29.89 -13.59
C GLU A 127 59.83 -29.69 -14.29
N ARG A 128 60.52 -28.58 -14.02
CA ARG A 128 61.90 -28.37 -14.49
C ARG A 128 62.87 -29.42 -13.93
N SER A 129 62.74 -29.82 -12.66
CA SER A 129 63.57 -30.86 -12.06
C SER A 129 63.39 -32.24 -12.70
N LEU A 130 62.26 -32.44 -13.40
CA LEU A 130 61.91 -33.66 -14.12
C LEU A 130 62.14 -33.56 -15.64
N ASP A 131 62.78 -32.49 -16.13
CA ASP A 131 62.97 -32.17 -17.56
C ASP A 131 61.64 -32.14 -18.36
N ARG A 132 60.54 -31.70 -17.72
CA ARG A 132 59.21 -31.58 -18.34
C ARG A 132 58.90 -30.13 -18.74
N ASP A 133 57.92 -29.98 -19.63
CA ASP A 133 57.47 -28.66 -20.12
C ASP A 133 56.53 -28.01 -19.10
N THR A 134 56.82 -26.77 -18.71
CA THR A 134 56.01 -25.99 -17.76
C THR A 134 54.85 -25.24 -18.43
N ARG A 135 54.81 -25.24 -19.76
CA ARG A 135 53.79 -24.52 -20.53
C ARG A 135 52.40 -25.06 -20.23
N GLY A 136 51.58 -24.22 -19.60
CA GLY A 136 50.18 -24.53 -19.30
C GLY A 136 49.88 -24.70 -17.80
N LEU A 137 50.90 -24.77 -16.94
CA LEU A 137 50.72 -24.83 -15.48
C LEU A 137 49.90 -23.64 -14.98
N ALA A 138 50.25 -22.43 -15.40
CA ALA A 138 49.49 -21.21 -15.07
C ALA A 138 47.99 -21.32 -15.41
N TYR A 139 47.64 -21.96 -16.54
CA TYR A 139 46.23 -22.16 -16.92
C TYR A 139 45.55 -23.20 -16.03
N ALA A 140 46.26 -24.27 -15.66
CA ALA A 140 45.76 -25.29 -14.75
C ALA A 140 45.52 -24.73 -13.34
N LEU A 141 46.44 -23.91 -12.82
CA LEU A 141 46.31 -23.26 -11.51
C LEU A 141 45.23 -22.17 -11.51
N ALA A 142 45.08 -21.41 -12.60
CA ALA A 142 44.06 -20.35 -12.69
C ALA A 142 42.63 -20.86 -12.47
N ALA A 143 42.36 -22.16 -12.67
CA ALA A 143 41.04 -22.75 -12.37
C ALA A 143 40.78 -22.92 -10.85
N ARG A 144 41.83 -22.92 -10.02
CA ARG A 144 41.78 -23.11 -8.56
C ARG A 144 41.83 -21.79 -7.78
N HIS A 145 42.26 -20.71 -8.43
CA HIS A 145 42.44 -19.37 -7.86
C HIS A 145 41.47 -18.35 -8.47
N GLY A 146 41.41 -17.15 -7.90
CA GLY A 146 40.54 -16.05 -8.33
C GLY A 146 39.24 -15.95 -7.51
N ASP A 147 38.21 -15.32 -8.09
CA ASP A 147 37.00 -14.91 -7.38
C ASP A 147 36.28 -16.05 -6.63
N THR A 148 36.31 -17.27 -7.17
CA THR A 148 35.70 -18.44 -6.54
C THR A 148 36.44 -18.84 -5.26
N LYS A 149 37.78 -18.81 -5.29
CA LYS A 149 38.61 -19.11 -4.13
C LYS A 149 38.50 -18.02 -3.07
N VAL A 150 38.50 -16.75 -3.48
CA VAL A 150 38.26 -15.60 -2.60
C VAL A 150 36.91 -15.70 -1.89
N LYS A 151 35.84 -16.08 -2.60
CA LYS A 151 34.51 -16.32 -2.01
C LYS A 151 34.53 -17.48 -1.01
N GLN A 152 35.25 -18.57 -1.30
CA GLN A 152 35.42 -19.69 -0.35
C GLN A 152 36.18 -19.25 0.90
N MET A 153 37.27 -18.48 0.76
CA MET A 153 38.04 -17.96 1.90
C MET A 153 37.20 -17.01 2.76
N LEU A 154 36.33 -16.21 2.15
CA LEU A 154 35.40 -15.35 2.89
C LEU A 154 34.37 -16.17 3.68
N GLU A 155 33.82 -17.24 3.08
CA GLU A 155 32.90 -18.17 3.73
C GLU A 155 33.57 -18.94 4.88
N GLU A 156 34.87 -19.26 4.76
CA GLU A 156 35.66 -19.87 5.83
C GLU A 156 35.87 -18.90 7.01
N LEU A 157 36.03 -17.60 6.75
CA LEU A 157 36.20 -16.57 7.78
C LEU A 157 34.90 -16.22 8.49
N ASP A 158 33.80 -16.07 7.76
CA ASP A 158 32.48 -15.78 8.31
C ASP A 158 31.38 -16.58 7.57
N PRO A 159 31.06 -17.80 8.04
CA PRO A 159 30.08 -18.67 7.42
C PRO A 159 28.69 -18.01 7.36
N GLU A 160 28.01 -18.12 6.23
CA GLU A 160 26.70 -17.49 5.97
C GLU A 160 26.72 -15.95 6.02
N PHE A 161 27.80 -15.31 5.56
CA PHE A 161 27.88 -13.84 5.51
C PHE A 161 26.73 -13.31 4.66
N THR A 162 25.71 -12.76 5.34
CA THR A 162 24.49 -12.25 4.70
C THR A 162 24.17 -10.88 5.26
N MET A 163 23.78 -9.96 4.37
CA MET A 163 23.46 -8.57 4.73
C MET A 163 22.35 -8.44 5.78
N LEU A 164 21.47 -9.43 5.85
CA LEU A 164 20.30 -9.46 6.73
C LEU A 164 20.40 -10.58 7.77
N ARG A 165 21.61 -11.00 8.14
CA ARG A 165 21.81 -12.06 9.14
C ARG A 165 21.12 -11.68 10.45
N GLY A 166 20.28 -12.56 10.97
CA GLY A 166 19.53 -12.35 12.21
C GLY A 166 18.29 -11.47 12.09
N CYS A 167 17.93 -11.00 10.90
CA CYS A 167 16.68 -10.28 10.67
C CYS A 167 15.51 -11.26 10.59
N ASN A 168 14.38 -10.92 11.24
CA ASN A 168 13.14 -11.66 11.08
C ASN A 168 12.45 -11.26 9.77
N LEU A 169 12.55 -12.13 8.76
CA LEU A 169 11.95 -11.93 7.43
C LEU A 169 10.61 -12.67 7.27
N ASP A 170 10.06 -13.24 8.35
CA ASP A 170 8.74 -13.90 8.33
C ASP A 170 7.60 -12.87 8.19
N GLU A 171 7.83 -11.64 8.64
CA GLU A 171 6.86 -10.55 8.53
C GLU A 171 6.97 -9.85 7.16
N PRO A 172 5.89 -9.77 6.36
CA PRO A 172 5.95 -9.29 4.99
C PRO A 172 6.39 -7.83 4.89
N LEU A 173 5.99 -6.97 5.83
CA LEU A 173 6.40 -5.56 5.81
C LEU A 173 7.89 -5.38 6.10
N TYR A 174 8.46 -6.18 7.00
CA TYR A 174 9.89 -6.14 7.31
C TYR A 174 10.70 -6.63 6.12
N ARG A 175 10.23 -7.69 5.47
CA ARG A 175 10.81 -8.18 4.24
C ARG A 175 10.78 -7.14 3.13
N ASP A 176 9.64 -6.47 2.91
CA ASP A 176 9.52 -5.46 1.86
C ASP A 176 10.45 -4.26 2.08
N VAL A 177 10.59 -3.80 3.34
CA VAL A 177 11.52 -2.73 3.69
C VAL A 177 12.97 -3.19 3.50
N ALA A 178 13.32 -4.38 3.97
CA ALA A 178 14.67 -4.92 3.81
C ALA A 178 15.04 -5.11 2.33
N ASP A 179 14.16 -5.71 1.54
CA ASP A 179 14.32 -5.90 0.10
C ASP A 179 14.46 -4.56 -0.63
N PHE A 180 13.63 -3.56 -0.26
CA PHE A 180 13.73 -2.22 -0.80
C PHE A 180 15.11 -1.62 -0.52
N VAL A 181 15.59 -1.66 0.72
CA VAL A 181 16.86 -1.02 1.08
C VAL A 181 18.04 -1.75 0.48
N VAL A 182 18.10 -3.08 0.55
CA VAL A 182 19.21 -3.89 0.00
C VAL A 182 19.38 -3.66 -1.49
N ARG A 183 18.29 -3.60 -2.26
CA ARG A 183 18.35 -3.34 -3.71
C ARG A 183 18.93 -1.99 -4.07
N HIS A 184 18.78 -0.98 -3.21
CA HIS A 184 19.31 0.35 -3.45
C HIS A 184 20.71 0.54 -2.87
N ALA A 185 21.02 -0.15 -1.76
CA ALA A 185 22.30 -0.01 -1.06
C ALA A 185 23.43 -0.80 -1.74
N VAL A 186 23.12 -1.98 -2.30
CA VAL A 186 24.12 -2.88 -2.89
C VAL A 186 24.04 -2.79 -4.42
N PRO A 187 25.09 -2.33 -5.11
CA PRO A 187 25.21 -2.44 -6.56
C PRO A 187 25.01 -3.90 -6.98
N GLN A 188 24.00 -4.18 -7.80
CA GLN A 188 23.91 -5.49 -8.42
C GLN A 188 25.14 -5.66 -9.31
N GLU A 189 25.91 -6.73 -9.08
CA GLU A 189 26.94 -7.15 -10.02
C GLU A 189 26.28 -7.23 -11.40
N ALA A 190 26.72 -6.36 -12.32
CA ALA A 190 26.20 -6.37 -13.67
C ALA A 190 26.42 -7.79 -14.24
N PRO A 191 25.42 -8.40 -14.89
CA PRO A 191 25.62 -9.70 -15.51
C PRO A 191 26.81 -9.59 -16.49
N PRO A 192 27.69 -10.60 -16.56
CA PRO A 192 28.96 -10.55 -17.30
C PRO A 192 28.85 -10.39 -18.83
N GLN A 193 27.69 -10.00 -19.36
CA GLN A 193 27.40 -9.90 -20.79
C GLN A 193 27.67 -8.52 -21.41
N ALA A 194 27.99 -7.48 -20.61
CA ALA A 194 28.18 -6.12 -21.14
C ALA A 194 29.58 -5.81 -21.69
N LEU A 195 30.55 -6.73 -21.58
CA LEU A 195 31.93 -6.53 -22.05
C LEU A 195 32.25 -7.15 -23.43
N MET A 196 31.29 -7.83 -24.06
CA MET A 196 31.48 -8.50 -25.37
C MET A 196 30.76 -7.81 -26.54
N THR A 197 30.71 -6.48 -26.60
CA THR A 197 30.28 -5.78 -27.84
C THR A 197 31.04 -4.49 -28.05
N LYS A 198 32.36 -4.59 -28.26
CA LYS A 198 33.13 -3.58 -29.00
C LYS A 198 34.23 -4.25 -29.82
N THR A 199 33.84 -4.95 -30.87
CA THR A 199 34.71 -5.15 -32.04
C THR A 199 34.74 -3.84 -32.83
N PRO A 200 35.90 -3.20 -33.05
CA PRO A 200 36.01 -2.07 -33.97
C PRO A 200 35.94 -2.55 -35.42
N GLU A 201 35.13 -1.89 -36.25
CA GLU A 201 35.10 -2.08 -37.70
C GLU A 201 36.45 -1.68 -38.33
N PRO A 202 36.95 -2.43 -39.32
CA PRO A 202 38.15 -2.03 -40.06
C PRO A 202 37.82 -0.97 -41.13
N VAL A 203 38.74 -0.03 -41.29
CA VAL A 203 38.79 1.01 -42.34
C VAL A 203 39.10 0.38 -43.70
#